data_AF-Q12V78-F1
#
_entry.id   AF-Q12V78-F1
#
_cell.length_a   1.000
_cell.length_b   1.000
_cell.length_c   1.000
_cell.angle_alpha   90.00
_cell.angle_beta   90.00
_cell.angle_gamma   90.00
#
_symmetry.space_group_name_H-M   'P 1'
#
loop_
_entity.id
_entity.type
_entity.pdbx_description
1 polymer ?
#
loop_
_entity_poly.entity_id
_entity_poly.type
_entity_poly.pdbx_seq_one_letter_code
_entity_poly.pdbx_strand_id
1 'polypeptide(L)'
;MGFPKIHRAMLLKPAIEAHFSDVETVCVEEKMNGFNVRIVTVDGKIIAITRGGYVCPYSTERAQKFLNIDFFEEHPELVLHGEMVGPDNPYIPKKIYNVESLELFVFDIRHKHSGIPLPLHERRQLAEEYGFTQVRLFGEFPKEEAPLRISEIIRELGKIEHEGVIIKDPMMEIAPLKYTCSQSNCADLKHAFKFYNDAGRDYLFSRVVREGFQAVEWEETGDDIDKRCLQLGRSILYPMIDSIVNIGNGVRLADEVQMRLSNLETVSKFKEYLRRQGIDAIFSEPEVVGDEFIVKIKKLNKSTNDKTLSMWKGETW
;
A
#
# COMPACT_ATOMS: atom_id res chain seq x y z
N MET A 1 17.94 -6.75 -6.29
CA MET A 1 17.66 -5.39 -6.83
C MET A 1 16.46 -4.76 -6.16
N GLY A 2 16.33 -3.43 -6.24
CA GLY A 2 15.14 -2.68 -5.84
C GLY A 2 13.92 -3.04 -6.70
N PHE A 3 12.70 -2.96 -6.14
CA PHE A 3 11.50 -3.01 -6.97
C PHE A 3 11.34 -1.67 -7.71
N PRO A 4 11.16 -1.67 -9.05
CA PRO A 4 11.09 -0.44 -9.83
C PRO A 4 9.91 0.45 -9.42
N LYS A 5 10.05 1.76 -9.62
CA LYS A 5 8.93 2.69 -9.40
C LYS A 5 7.91 2.50 -10.52
N ILE A 6 6.67 2.18 -10.14
CA ILE A 6 5.54 2.14 -11.09
C ILE A 6 5.07 3.58 -11.37
N HIS A 7 5.03 3.95 -12.65
CA HIS A 7 4.55 5.25 -13.12
C HIS A 7 3.03 5.37 -12.95
N ARG A 8 2.52 6.60 -12.91
CA ARG A 8 1.09 6.86 -12.66
C ARG A 8 0.44 7.44 -13.92
N ALA A 9 -0.66 6.84 -14.35
CA ALA A 9 -1.57 7.46 -15.30
C ALA A 9 -2.37 8.56 -14.57
N MET A 10 -2.35 9.78 -15.10
CA MET A 10 -3.24 10.86 -14.61
C MET A 10 -4.60 10.82 -15.33
N LEU A 11 -4.57 10.40 -16.59
CA LEU A 11 -5.72 10.09 -17.44
C LEU A 11 -5.45 8.70 -18.03
N LEU A 12 -6.42 7.80 -17.99
CA LEU A 12 -6.37 6.44 -18.52
C LEU A 12 -6.15 6.42 -20.02
N LYS A 13 -7.03 7.02 -20.82
CA LYS A 13 -6.99 6.89 -22.29
C LYS A 13 -5.66 7.33 -22.90
N PRO A 14 -5.23 8.60 -22.76
CA PRO A 14 -3.99 9.04 -23.39
C PRO A 14 -2.74 8.37 -22.77
N ALA A 15 -2.78 7.98 -21.49
CA ALA A 15 -1.65 7.26 -20.90
C ALA A 15 -1.54 5.84 -21.43
N ILE A 16 -2.66 5.12 -21.58
CA ILE A 16 -2.67 3.76 -22.10
C ILE A 16 -2.24 3.75 -23.58
N GLU A 17 -2.81 4.63 -24.40
CA GLU A 17 -2.48 4.73 -25.83
C GLU A 17 -0.99 5.06 -26.06
N ALA A 18 -0.43 6.00 -25.29
CA ALA A 18 0.95 6.42 -25.45
C ALA A 18 1.97 5.45 -24.84
N HIS A 19 1.65 4.88 -23.67
CA HIS A 19 2.61 4.06 -22.90
C HIS A 19 2.64 2.60 -23.36
N PHE A 20 1.50 2.08 -23.82
CA PHE A 20 1.35 0.73 -24.34
C PHE A 20 1.17 0.77 -25.88
N SER A 21 1.92 1.63 -26.57
CA SER A 21 1.77 1.84 -28.02
C SER A 21 1.98 0.57 -28.82
N ASP A 22 2.92 -0.28 -28.38
CA ASP A 22 3.43 -1.42 -29.14
C ASP A 22 2.72 -2.75 -28.80
N VAL A 23 1.69 -2.71 -27.96
CA VAL A 23 0.89 -3.88 -27.57
C VAL A 23 -0.61 -3.66 -27.86
N GLU A 24 -1.31 -4.75 -28.17
CA GLU A 24 -2.74 -4.74 -28.50
C GLU A 24 -3.63 -4.87 -27.27
N THR A 25 -3.12 -5.52 -26.21
CA THR A 25 -3.87 -5.78 -24.98
C THR A 25 -3.11 -5.33 -23.74
N VAL A 26 -3.85 -5.08 -22.67
CA VAL A 26 -3.30 -4.82 -21.33
C VAL A 26 -4.02 -5.67 -20.29
N CYS A 27 -3.27 -6.18 -19.32
CA CYS A 27 -3.81 -6.86 -18.15
C CYS A 27 -4.02 -5.87 -17.01
N VAL A 28 -5.11 -6.04 -16.27
CA VAL A 28 -5.47 -5.15 -15.16
C VAL A 28 -5.55 -5.95 -13.87
N GLU A 29 -4.61 -5.72 -12.97
CA GLU A 29 -4.59 -6.30 -11.63
C GLU A 29 -5.00 -5.29 -10.57
N GLU A 30 -5.55 -5.77 -9.47
CA GLU A 30 -5.87 -4.94 -8.32
C GLU A 30 -4.61 -4.39 -7.67
N LYS A 31 -4.63 -3.08 -7.41
CA LYS A 31 -3.62 -2.44 -6.59
C LYS A 31 -4.03 -2.56 -5.12
N MET A 32 -3.36 -3.47 -4.43
CA MET A 32 -3.53 -3.63 -2.99
C MET A 32 -2.87 -2.47 -2.22
N ASN A 33 -3.53 -2.03 -1.14
CA ASN A 33 -3.03 -1.00 -0.22
C ASN A 33 -2.42 -1.66 1.02
N GLY A 34 -1.14 -1.99 0.93
CA GLY A 34 -0.37 -2.57 2.02
C GLY A 34 1.05 -2.04 1.98
N PHE A 35 2.02 -2.92 2.23
CA PHE A 35 3.41 -2.59 1.93
C PHE A 35 4.09 -3.67 1.10
N ASN A 36 4.94 -3.19 0.21
CA ASN A 36 5.74 -4.00 -0.69
C ASN A 36 6.81 -4.81 0.05
N VAL A 37 6.84 -6.10 -0.24
CA VAL A 37 7.88 -7.04 0.20
C VAL A 37 8.49 -7.76 -0.98
N ARG A 38 9.80 -7.98 -0.90
CA ARG A 38 10.59 -8.85 -1.77
C ARG A 38 11.02 -10.06 -0.96
N ILE A 39 10.79 -11.25 -1.49
CA ILE A 39 11.00 -12.49 -0.77
C ILE A 39 11.95 -13.36 -1.57
N VAL A 40 13.00 -13.81 -0.89
CA VAL A 40 14.07 -14.63 -1.45
C VAL A 40 14.47 -15.69 -0.44
N THR A 41 15.13 -16.74 -0.92
CA THR A 41 15.94 -17.62 -0.07
C THR A 41 17.40 -17.19 -0.03
N VAL A 42 17.97 -17.25 1.18
CA VAL A 42 19.40 -17.15 1.46
C VAL A 42 19.72 -18.26 2.47
N ASP A 43 20.71 -19.10 2.15
CA ASP A 43 21.11 -20.26 2.97
C ASP A 43 19.92 -21.15 3.40
N GLY A 44 19.01 -21.42 2.45
CA GLY A 44 17.82 -22.25 2.67
C GLY A 44 16.73 -21.59 3.53
N LYS A 45 16.85 -20.30 3.85
CA LYS A 45 15.87 -19.58 4.68
C LYS A 45 15.16 -18.51 3.87
N ILE A 46 13.84 -18.46 4.00
CA ILE A 46 13.02 -17.36 3.47
C ILE A 46 13.37 -16.08 4.23
N ILE A 47 13.63 -15.01 3.48
CA ILE A 47 13.92 -13.66 3.97
C ILE A 47 13.01 -12.67 3.24
N ALA A 48 12.36 -11.79 4.00
CA ALA A 48 11.55 -10.71 3.44
C ALA A 48 12.25 -9.35 3.57
N ILE A 49 12.37 -8.66 2.45
CA ILE A 49 13.06 -7.39 2.29
C ILE A 49 12.02 -6.32 1.95
N THR A 50 11.89 -5.29 2.79
CA THR A 50 10.96 -4.18 2.54
C THR A 50 11.46 -3.31 1.39
N ARG A 51 10.60 -2.43 0.86
CA ARG A 51 10.96 -1.52 -0.24
C ARG A 51 12.28 -0.77 -0.06
N GLY A 52 12.62 -0.36 1.16
CA GLY A 52 13.87 0.35 1.47
C GLY A 52 15.15 -0.50 1.37
N GLY A 53 15.04 -1.81 1.16
CA GLY A 53 16.19 -2.72 1.10
C GLY A 53 16.55 -3.35 2.45
N TYR A 54 15.73 -3.17 3.47
CA TYR A 54 15.97 -3.72 4.80
C TYR A 54 15.29 -5.07 4.97
N VAL A 55 16.02 -6.04 5.52
CA VAL A 55 15.44 -7.29 6.01
C VAL A 55 14.53 -6.97 7.19
N CYS A 56 13.24 -7.24 7.05
CA CYS A 56 12.26 -6.97 8.08
C CYS A 56 11.98 -8.27 8.86
N PRO A 57 12.25 -8.31 10.19
CA PRO A 57 12.01 -9.48 11.02
C PRO A 57 10.55 -9.94 10.97
N TYR A 58 9.62 -9.00 11.10
CA TYR A 58 8.18 -9.28 11.06
C TYR A 58 7.75 -9.87 9.71
N SER A 59 8.11 -9.20 8.62
CA SER A 59 7.75 -9.68 7.28
C SER A 59 8.40 -11.03 6.97
N THR A 60 9.59 -11.30 7.51
CA THR A 60 10.27 -12.58 7.30
C THR A 60 9.51 -13.72 7.98
N GLU A 61 9.11 -13.53 9.24
CA GLU A 61 8.27 -14.51 9.96
C GLU A 61 6.93 -14.73 9.24
N ARG A 62 6.25 -13.66 8.82
CA ARG A 62 4.97 -13.77 8.12
C ARG A 62 5.12 -14.46 6.75
N ALA A 63 6.17 -14.14 6.00
CA ALA A 63 6.47 -14.81 4.73
C ALA A 63 6.70 -16.32 4.91
N GLN A 64 7.40 -16.73 5.98
CA GLN A 64 7.61 -18.14 6.31
C GLN A 64 6.30 -18.88 6.64
N LYS A 65 5.29 -18.17 7.15
CA LYS A 65 3.96 -18.73 7.41
C LYS A 65 3.11 -18.86 6.13
N PHE A 66 3.27 -17.94 5.18
CA PHE A 66 2.40 -17.84 4.00
C PHE A 66 2.91 -18.57 2.76
N LEU A 67 4.22 -18.83 2.68
CA LEU A 67 4.83 -19.36 1.47
C LEU A 67 5.35 -20.77 1.69
N ASN A 68 5.08 -21.64 0.71
CA ASN A 68 5.74 -22.92 0.57
C ASN A 68 7.23 -22.70 0.26
N ILE A 69 8.10 -23.33 1.05
CA ILE A 69 9.55 -23.29 0.85
C ILE A 69 9.98 -23.96 -0.45
N ASP A 70 9.24 -24.99 -0.91
CA ASP A 70 9.56 -25.78 -2.10
C ASP A 70 9.71 -24.89 -3.35
N PHE A 71 8.92 -23.81 -3.45
CA PHE A 71 9.06 -22.82 -4.53
C PHE A 71 10.48 -22.29 -4.66
N PHE A 72 11.13 -22.00 -3.54
CA PHE A 72 12.49 -21.46 -3.57
C PHE A 72 13.58 -22.53 -3.62
N GLU A 73 13.24 -23.79 -3.33
CA GLU A 73 14.13 -24.93 -3.56
C GLU A 73 14.17 -25.29 -5.05
N GLU A 74 13.01 -25.25 -5.71
CA GLU A 74 12.85 -25.53 -7.14
C GLU A 74 13.21 -24.32 -8.03
N HIS A 75 12.95 -23.10 -7.56
CA HIS A 75 13.25 -21.84 -8.25
C HIS A 75 14.16 -20.90 -7.44
N PRO A 76 15.38 -21.32 -7.06
CA PRO A 76 16.29 -20.53 -6.23
C PRO A 76 16.78 -19.26 -6.93
N GLU A 77 16.61 -19.12 -8.24
CA GLU A 77 16.94 -17.93 -9.03
C GLU A 77 15.87 -16.83 -8.98
N LEU A 78 14.68 -17.11 -8.45
CA LEU A 78 13.55 -16.18 -8.44
C LEU A 78 13.44 -15.35 -7.15
N VAL A 79 12.79 -14.20 -7.31
CA VAL A 79 12.40 -13.25 -6.26
C VAL A 79 10.91 -13.04 -6.36
N LEU A 80 10.19 -13.41 -5.31
CA LEU A 80 8.76 -13.17 -5.22
C LEU A 80 8.52 -11.75 -4.70
N HIS A 81 7.63 -11.01 -5.36
CA HIS A 81 7.17 -9.72 -4.88
C HIS A 81 5.69 -9.81 -4.55
N GLY A 82 5.35 -9.31 -3.37
CA GLY A 82 3.98 -9.27 -2.93
C GLY A 82 3.69 -8.06 -2.05
N GLU A 83 2.41 -7.84 -1.83
CA GLU A 83 1.91 -6.81 -0.94
C GLU A 83 1.39 -7.48 0.34
N MET A 84 1.92 -7.07 1.49
CA MET A 84 1.40 -7.52 2.78
C MET A 84 0.27 -6.58 3.23
N VAL A 85 -0.91 -7.15 3.42
CA VAL A 85 -2.18 -6.42 3.61
C VAL A 85 -2.94 -7.01 4.80
N GLY A 86 -3.56 -6.14 5.61
CA GLY A 86 -4.45 -6.57 6.68
C GLY A 86 -4.52 -5.58 7.85
N PRO A 87 -5.42 -5.82 8.82
CA PRO A 87 -5.54 -5.00 10.03
C PRO A 87 -4.31 -5.07 10.94
N ASP A 88 -3.63 -6.22 11.01
CA ASP A 88 -2.46 -6.45 11.88
C ASP A 88 -1.15 -6.11 11.14
N ASN A 89 -1.19 -5.01 10.39
CA ASN A 89 -0.06 -4.51 9.63
C ASN A 89 0.62 -3.36 10.40
N PRO A 90 1.88 -3.52 10.84
CA PRO A 90 2.58 -2.50 11.63
C PRO A 90 3.01 -1.29 10.79
N TYR A 91 2.81 -1.31 9.47
CA TYR A 91 3.14 -0.20 8.58
C TYR A 91 1.89 0.53 8.12
N ILE A 92 0.97 -0.20 7.48
CA ILE A 92 -0.22 0.37 6.81
C ILE A 92 -1.42 -0.54 7.15
N PRO A 93 -2.09 -0.34 8.30
CA PRO A 93 -3.23 -1.16 8.69
C PRO A 93 -4.46 -0.86 7.83
N LYS A 94 -5.06 -1.91 7.25
CA LYS A 94 -6.25 -1.80 6.39
C LYS A 94 -7.23 -2.92 6.69
N LYS A 95 -8.47 -2.54 7.03
CA LYS A 95 -9.59 -3.47 7.30
C LYS A 95 -10.47 -3.75 6.07
N ILE A 96 -10.21 -3.05 4.97
CA ILE A 96 -11.05 -3.01 3.76
C ILE A 96 -10.94 -4.27 2.87
N TYR A 97 -9.98 -5.16 3.15
CA TYR A 97 -9.69 -6.34 2.31
C TYR A 97 -10.28 -7.65 2.84
N ASN A 98 -11.11 -7.60 3.88
CA ASN A 98 -11.69 -8.79 4.53
C ASN A 98 -10.65 -9.86 4.94
N VAL A 99 -9.46 -9.41 5.30
CA VAL A 99 -8.38 -10.24 5.86
C VAL A 99 -8.45 -10.15 7.38
N GLU A 100 -8.43 -11.29 8.07
CA GLU A 100 -8.56 -11.34 9.54
C GLU A 100 -7.39 -10.65 10.26
N SER A 101 -6.17 -10.87 9.78
CA SER A 101 -4.93 -10.40 10.42
C SER A 101 -3.96 -9.78 9.42
N LEU A 102 -3.22 -10.60 8.69
CA LEU A 102 -2.30 -10.19 7.64
C LEU A 102 -2.23 -11.31 6.61
N GLU A 103 -2.17 -10.94 5.34
CA GLU A 103 -2.00 -11.86 4.23
C GLU A 103 -1.02 -11.26 3.20
N LEU A 104 -0.38 -12.13 2.41
CA LEU A 104 0.55 -11.77 1.36
C LEU A 104 -0.10 -12.01 -0.01
N PHE A 105 -0.24 -10.95 -0.81
CA PHE A 105 -0.75 -11.03 -2.18
C PHE A 105 0.40 -10.91 -3.17
N VAL A 106 0.73 -11.99 -3.88
CA VAL A 106 1.75 -12.01 -4.92
C VAL A 106 1.29 -11.19 -6.12
N PHE A 107 2.13 -10.28 -6.60
CA PHE A 107 1.87 -9.48 -7.80
C PHE A 107 3.02 -9.48 -8.81
N ASP A 108 4.20 -10.01 -8.48
CA ASP A 108 5.34 -10.09 -9.41
C ASP A 108 6.28 -11.23 -9.01
N ILE A 109 6.97 -11.81 -9.99
CA ILE A 109 8.07 -12.76 -9.79
C ILE A 109 9.17 -12.38 -10.77
N ARG A 110 10.41 -12.21 -10.28
CA ARG A 110 11.53 -11.69 -11.07
C ARG A 110 12.79 -12.50 -10.83
N HIS A 111 13.67 -12.57 -11.82
CA HIS A 111 14.99 -13.20 -11.65
C HIS A 111 15.91 -12.35 -10.75
N LYS A 112 16.63 -12.98 -9.80
CA LYS A 112 17.49 -12.34 -8.78
C LYS A 112 18.52 -11.36 -9.36
N HIS A 113 19.18 -11.74 -10.46
CA HIS A 113 20.31 -11.00 -11.02
C HIS A 113 19.94 -10.01 -12.12
N SER A 114 18.99 -10.36 -13.00
CA SER A 114 18.56 -9.48 -14.10
C SER A 114 17.38 -8.59 -13.72
N GLY A 115 16.54 -9.01 -12.77
CA GLY A 115 15.36 -8.27 -12.34
C GLY A 115 14.25 -8.29 -13.38
N ILE A 116 14.46 -9.04 -14.47
CA ILE A 116 13.49 -9.29 -15.51
C ILE A 116 12.31 -10.02 -14.87
N PRO A 117 11.08 -9.49 -15.03
CA PRO A 117 9.87 -10.15 -14.57
C PRO A 117 9.52 -11.34 -15.46
N LEU A 118 8.87 -12.34 -14.87
CA LEU A 118 8.16 -13.35 -15.65
C LEU A 118 6.96 -12.71 -16.36
N PRO A 119 6.56 -13.21 -17.55
CA PRO A 119 5.30 -12.87 -18.18
C PRO A 119 4.12 -13.07 -17.21
N LEU A 120 3.07 -12.26 -17.36
CA LEU A 120 1.99 -12.19 -16.37
C LEU A 120 1.31 -13.54 -16.16
N HIS A 121 0.96 -14.24 -17.24
CA HIS A 121 0.25 -15.52 -17.16
C HIS A 121 1.14 -16.64 -16.61
N GLU A 122 2.42 -16.68 -17.01
CA GLU A 122 3.42 -17.61 -16.45
C GLU A 122 3.59 -17.40 -14.94
N ARG A 123 3.75 -16.15 -14.51
CA ARG A 123 3.81 -15.78 -13.09
C ARG A 123 2.57 -16.24 -12.33
N ARG A 124 1.37 -16.10 -12.93
CA ARG A 124 0.11 -16.47 -12.29
C ARG A 124 -0.01 -17.97 -12.12
N GLN A 125 0.30 -18.72 -13.17
CA GLN A 125 0.31 -20.17 -13.13
C GLN A 125 1.31 -20.67 -12.08
N LEU A 126 2.54 -20.16 -12.10
CA LEU A 126 3.58 -20.56 -11.14
C LEU A 126 3.15 -20.28 -9.69
N ALA A 127 2.60 -19.10 -9.41
CA ALA A 127 2.10 -18.79 -8.08
C ALA A 127 0.93 -19.69 -7.64
N GLU A 128 0.08 -20.11 -8.58
CA GLU A 128 -1.03 -21.03 -8.32
C GLU A 128 -0.55 -22.46 -8.02
N GLU A 129 0.48 -22.96 -8.72
CA GLU A 129 1.08 -24.28 -8.50
C GLU A 129 1.57 -24.47 -7.05
N TYR A 130 2.09 -23.41 -6.41
CA TYR A 130 2.51 -23.43 -5.00
C TYR A 130 1.44 -22.92 -4.03
N GLY A 131 0.22 -22.67 -4.50
CA GLY A 131 -0.90 -22.23 -3.67
C GLY A 131 -0.75 -20.83 -3.06
N PHE A 132 0.01 -19.94 -3.71
CA PHE A 132 0.21 -18.58 -3.21
C PHE A 132 -1.02 -17.71 -3.48
N THR A 133 -1.48 -16.97 -2.46
CA THR A 133 -2.50 -15.92 -2.65
C THR A 133 -1.97 -14.87 -3.62
N GLN A 134 -2.76 -14.50 -4.63
CA GLN A 134 -2.37 -13.54 -5.66
C GLN A 134 -3.28 -12.32 -5.66
N VAL A 135 -2.77 -11.19 -6.14
CA VAL A 135 -3.64 -10.05 -6.46
C VAL A 135 -4.69 -10.45 -7.50
N ARG A 136 -5.89 -9.88 -7.37
CA ARG A 136 -6.99 -10.13 -8.30
C ARG A 136 -6.61 -9.66 -9.70
N LEU A 137 -6.81 -10.51 -10.70
CA LEU A 137 -6.82 -10.12 -12.11
C LEU A 137 -8.26 -9.80 -12.50
N PHE A 138 -8.52 -8.57 -12.94
CA PHE A 138 -9.83 -8.19 -13.45
C PHE A 138 -10.07 -8.67 -14.88
N GLY A 139 -9.00 -8.75 -15.66
CA GLY A 139 -9.04 -9.25 -17.03
C GLY A 139 -7.85 -8.76 -17.85
N GLU A 140 -7.83 -9.25 -19.08
CA GLU A 140 -7.01 -8.75 -20.17
C GLU A 140 -7.95 -8.08 -21.18
N PHE A 141 -7.66 -6.83 -21.54
CA PHE A 141 -8.54 -6.02 -22.36
C PHE A 141 -7.81 -5.49 -23.59
N PRO A 142 -8.47 -5.41 -24.76
CA PRO A 142 -7.98 -4.63 -25.88
C PRO A 142 -7.69 -3.19 -25.44
N LYS A 143 -6.61 -2.60 -25.95
CA LYS A 143 -6.13 -1.27 -25.56
C LYS A 143 -7.20 -0.18 -25.74
N GLU A 144 -8.03 -0.31 -26.76
CA GLU A 144 -9.11 0.61 -27.09
C GLU A 144 -10.26 0.56 -26.07
N GLU A 145 -10.53 -0.62 -25.50
CA GLU A 145 -11.58 -0.84 -24.51
C GLU A 145 -11.08 -0.62 -23.07
N ALA A 146 -9.78 -0.79 -22.83
CA ALA A 146 -9.19 -0.75 -21.50
C ALA A 146 -9.53 0.51 -20.69
N PRO A 147 -9.51 1.75 -21.24
CA PRO A 147 -9.87 2.95 -20.46
C PRO A 147 -11.29 2.90 -19.87
N LEU A 148 -12.26 2.39 -20.66
CA LEU A 148 -13.65 2.26 -20.22
C LEU A 148 -13.77 1.18 -19.13
N ARG A 149 -13.21 -0.01 -19.39
CA ARG A 149 -13.23 -1.14 -18.43
C ARG A 149 -12.56 -0.80 -17.11
N ILE A 150 -11.41 -0.13 -17.16
CA ILE A 150 -10.69 0.32 -15.96
C ILE A 150 -11.49 1.37 -15.21
N SER A 151 -12.17 2.30 -15.90
CA SER A 151 -13.03 3.29 -15.24
C SER A 151 -14.19 2.63 -14.48
N GLU A 152 -14.81 1.60 -15.05
CA GLU A 152 -15.84 0.78 -14.38
C GLU A 152 -15.28 0.09 -13.14
N ILE A 153 -14.13 -0.57 -13.26
CA ILE A 153 -13.44 -1.23 -12.15
C ILE A 153 -13.13 -0.23 -11.03
N ILE A 154 -12.61 0.95 -11.38
CA ILE A 154 -12.23 1.99 -10.39
C ILE A 154 -13.45 2.49 -9.62
N ARG A 155 -14.62 2.60 -10.25
CA ARG A 155 -15.86 2.98 -9.55
C ARG A 155 -16.29 1.91 -8.56
N GLU A 156 -16.25 0.64 -8.93
CA GLU A 156 -16.61 -0.45 -8.03
C GLU A 156 -15.61 -0.60 -6.88
N LEU A 157 -14.31 -0.52 -7.15
CA LEU A 157 -13.27 -0.52 -6.11
C LEU A 157 -13.44 0.67 -5.15
N GLY A 158 -13.80 1.84 -5.69
CA GLY A 158 -14.03 3.06 -4.91
C GLY A 158 -15.15 2.90 -3.88
N LYS A 159 -16.23 2.19 -4.23
CA LYS A 159 -17.36 1.92 -3.30
C LYS A 159 -16.95 1.12 -2.07
N ILE A 160 -15.92 0.30 -2.19
CA ILE A 160 -15.37 -0.54 -1.11
C ILE A 160 -14.02 -0.02 -0.59
N GLU A 161 -13.67 1.24 -0.93
CA GLU A 161 -12.46 1.95 -0.51
C GLU A 161 -11.12 1.30 -0.93
N HIS A 162 -11.14 0.37 -1.88
CA HIS A 162 -9.94 -0.26 -2.42
C HIS A 162 -9.08 0.73 -3.22
N GLU A 163 -7.78 0.46 -3.35
CA GLU A 163 -6.82 1.49 -3.80
C GLU A 163 -6.97 1.87 -5.28
N GLY A 164 -7.14 0.87 -6.14
CA GLY A 164 -7.21 1.03 -7.58
C GLY A 164 -6.60 -0.13 -8.33
N VAL A 165 -5.89 0.15 -9.44
CA VAL A 165 -5.38 -0.87 -10.36
C VAL A 165 -3.92 -0.65 -10.75
N ILE A 166 -3.27 -1.76 -11.14
CA ILE A 166 -2.02 -1.79 -11.88
C ILE A 166 -2.32 -2.33 -13.29
N ILE A 167 -1.92 -1.56 -14.30
CA ILE A 167 -2.08 -1.88 -15.72
C ILE A 167 -0.74 -2.40 -16.21
N LYS A 168 -0.73 -3.58 -16.81
CA LYS A 168 0.48 -4.33 -17.18
C LYS A 168 0.40 -4.77 -18.64
N ASP A 169 1.55 -4.76 -19.28
CA ASP A 169 1.76 -5.52 -20.51
C ASP A 169 1.77 -7.03 -20.17
N PRO A 170 1.00 -7.89 -20.88
CA PRO A 170 0.99 -9.33 -20.64
C PRO A 170 2.38 -9.98 -20.66
N MET A 171 3.28 -9.53 -21.54
CA MET A 171 4.65 -10.05 -21.65
C MET A 171 5.63 -9.36 -20.71
N MET A 172 5.18 -8.33 -19.99
CA MET A 172 5.96 -7.57 -19.01
C MET A 172 7.24 -6.93 -19.59
N GLU A 173 7.25 -6.66 -20.90
CA GLU A 173 8.31 -5.94 -21.61
C GLU A 173 8.17 -4.42 -21.41
N ILE A 174 6.93 -3.94 -21.32
CA ILE A 174 6.59 -2.55 -21.00
C ILE A 174 6.32 -2.40 -19.50
N ALA A 175 6.97 -1.42 -18.87
CA ALA A 175 6.80 -1.15 -17.44
C ALA A 175 5.34 -0.82 -17.08
N PRO A 176 4.84 -1.24 -15.91
CA PRO A 176 3.43 -1.06 -15.57
C PRO A 176 3.07 0.40 -15.26
N LEU A 177 1.78 0.72 -15.39
CA LEU A 177 1.16 1.95 -14.91
C LEU A 177 0.25 1.67 -13.70
N LYS A 178 0.05 2.66 -12.84
CA LYS A 178 -0.95 2.63 -11.75
C LYS A 178 -1.97 3.74 -11.88
N TYR A 179 -3.20 3.45 -11.50
CA TYR A 179 -4.31 4.40 -11.43
C TYR A 179 -5.14 4.11 -10.17
N THR A 180 -5.56 5.15 -9.43
CA THR A 180 -6.14 4.99 -8.08
C THR A 180 -7.51 5.63 -7.95
N CYS A 181 -8.34 5.08 -7.07
CA CYS A 181 -9.67 5.58 -6.74
C CYS A 181 -9.60 6.93 -5.99
N SER A 182 -10.62 7.78 -6.18
CA SER A 182 -10.79 9.02 -5.41
C SER A 182 -10.87 8.76 -3.91
N GLN A 183 -11.58 7.70 -3.52
CA GLN A 183 -11.75 7.30 -2.12
C GLN A 183 -10.39 6.97 -1.49
N SER A 184 -9.50 6.31 -2.23
CA SER A 184 -8.15 6.04 -1.75
C SER A 184 -7.32 7.32 -1.60
N ASN A 185 -7.43 8.28 -2.53
CA ASN A 185 -6.74 9.58 -2.39
C ASN A 185 -7.26 10.34 -1.15
N CYS A 186 -8.57 10.31 -0.91
CA CYS A 186 -9.18 10.94 0.25
C CYS A 186 -8.82 10.22 1.56
N ALA A 187 -8.71 8.88 1.56
CA ALA A 187 -8.26 8.12 2.73
C ALA A 187 -6.80 8.43 3.08
N ASP A 188 -5.93 8.54 2.07
CA ASP A 188 -4.54 9.00 2.24
C ASP A 188 -4.48 10.39 2.87
N LEU A 189 -5.28 11.33 2.36
CA LEU A 189 -5.36 12.69 2.91
C LEU A 189 -5.89 12.68 4.34
N LYS A 190 -6.92 11.88 4.63
CA LYS A 190 -7.48 11.75 5.98
C LYS A 190 -6.44 11.31 6.99
N HIS A 191 -5.60 10.34 6.62
CA HIS A 191 -4.49 9.90 7.46
C HIS A 191 -3.40 10.98 7.57
N ALA A 192 -2.97 11.56 6.44
CA ALA A 192 -1.91 12.57 6.42
C ALA A 192 -2.27 13.82 7.24
N PHE A 193 -3.53 14.26 7.20
CA PHE A 193 -4.02 15.44 7.92
C PHE A 193 -4.34 15.20 9.39
N LYS A 194 -4.40 13.95 9.86
CA LYS A 194 -4.30 13.62 11.29
C LYS A 194 -2.92 14.02 11.85
N PHE A 195 -1.89 13.97 11.02
CA PHE A 195 -0.52 14.38 11.35
C PHE A 195 -0.05 15.49 10.40
N TYR A 196 -0.86 16.53 10.27
CA TYR A 196 -0.73 17.53 9.20
C TYR A 196 0.66 18.19 9.12
N ASN A 197 1.34 18.34 10.27
CA ASN A 197 2.65 18.97 10.38
C ASN A 197 3.83 17.98 10.20
N ASP A 198 3.56 16.67 10.19
CA ASP A 198 4.53 15.62 9.90
C ASP A 198 4.38 15.10 8.45
N ALA A 199 3.15 14.99 7.92
CA ALA A 199 2.88 14.33 6.63
C ALA A 199 1.97 15.12 5.68
N GLY A 200 1.16 16.06 6.18
CA GLY A 200 0.11 16.71 5.39
C GLY A 200 0.62 17.38 4.11
N ARG A 201 1.71 18.14 4.22
CA ARG A 201 2.33 18.85 3.08
C ARG A 201 2.75 17.91 1.95
N ASP A 202 3.40 16.80 2.29
CA ASP A 202 3.98 15.87 1.32
C ASP A 202 2.91 15.13 0.51
N TYR A 203 1.73 14.94 1.11
CA TYR A 203 0.62 14.24 0.47
C TYR A 203 -0.28 15.17 -0.34
N LEU A 204 -0.57 16.38 0.18
CA LEU A 204 -1.63 17.25 -0.32
C LEU A 204 -1.60 17.47 -1.83
N PHE A 205 -0.56 18.13 -2.34
CA PHE A 205 -0.51 18.60 -3.72
C PHE A 205 -0.73 17.44 -4.73
N SER A 206 0.01 16.35 -4.54
CA SER A 206 -0.07 15.20 -5.44
C SER A 206 -1.42 14.49 -5.45
N ARG A 207 -2.19 14.53 -4.36
CA ARG A 207 -3.52 13.91 -4.29
C ARG A 207 -4.58 14.83 -4.88
N VAL A 208 -4.53 16.13 -4.59
CA VAL A 208 -5.44 17.12 -5.16
C VAL A 208 -5.33 17.18 -6.69
N VAL A 209 -4.11 17.13 -7.24
CA VAL A 209 -3.91 17.11 -8.69
C VAL A 209 -4.55 15.86 -9.33
N ARG A 210 -4.52 14.70 -8.67
CA ARG A 210 -5.20 13.48 -9.17
C ARG A 210 -6.72 13.66 -9.23
N GLU A 211 -7.31 14.25 -8.20
CA GLU A 211 -8.75 14.51 -8.17
C GLU A 211 -9.17 15.43 -9.33
N GLY A 212 -8.37 16.45 -9.64
CA GLY A 212 -8.64 17.36 -10.77
C GLY A 212 -8.60 16.65 -12.12
N PHE A 213 -7.55 15.88 -12.41
CA PHE A 213 -7.48 15.13 -13.67
C PHE A 213 -8.59 14.07 -13.80
N GLN A 214 -8.90 13.36 -12.72
CA GLN A 214 -9.94 12.33 -12.73
C GLN A 214 -11.34 12.93 -12.92
N ALA A 215 -11.64 14.09 -12.31
CA ALA A 215 -12.90 14.79 -12.52
C ALA A 215 -13.08 15.22 -13.98
N VAL A 216 -12.01 15.71 -14.61
CA VAL A 216 -12.01 16.05 -16.05
C VAL A 216 -12.20 14.80 -16.91
N GLU A 217 -11.49 13.71 -16.60
CA GLU A 217 -11.62 12.44 -17.32
C GLU A 217 -13.04 11.88 -17.31
N TRP A 218 -13.74 12.03 -16.20
CA TRP A 218 -15.10 11.51 -16.02
C TRP A 218 -16.17 12.51 -16.42
N GLU A 219 -15.78 13.66 -16.97
CA GLU A 219 -16.69 14.73 -17.39
C GLU A 219 -17.66 15.13 -16.27
N GLU A 220 -17.18 15.12 -15.02
CA GLU A 220 -18.01 15.42 -13.86
C GLU A 220 -18.46 16.88 -13.86
N THR A 221 -19.76 17.11 -13.67
CA THR A 221 -20.36 18.44 -13.66
C THR A 221 -21.42 18.55 -12.56
N GLY A 222 -21.79 19.80 -12.20
CA GLY A 222 -22.84 20.09 -11.24
C GLY A 222 -22.66 19.36 -9.89
N ASP A 223 -23.69 18.62 -9.49
CA ASP A 223 -23.71 17.92 -8.20
C ASP A 223 -22.55 16.92 -8.01
N ASP A 224 -22.01 16.34 -9.09
CA ASP A 224 -20.92 15.36 -8.97
C ASP A 224 -19.58 16.02 -8.63
N ILE A 225 -19.29 17.20 -9.20
CA ILE A 225 -18.10 17.96 -8.81
C ILE A 225 -18.24 18.49 -7.37
N ASP A 226 -19.44 18.89 -6.96
CA ASP A 226 -19.70 19.34 -5.59
C ASP A 226 -19.52 18.22 -4.57
N LYS A 227 -19.98 17.00 -4.87
CA LYS A 227 -19.73 15.81 -4.04
C LYS A 227 -18.23 15.53 -3.90
N ARG A 228 -17.48 15.58 -5.00
CA ARG A 228 -16.01 15.38 -4.96
C ARG A 228 -15.33 16.46 -4.13
N CYS A 229 -15.65 17.73 -4.36
CA CYS A 229 -15.11 18.85 -3.59
C CYS A 229 -15.41 18.71 -2.10
N LEU A 230 -16.65 18.34 -1.74
CA LEU A 230 -17.06 18.10 -0.37
C LEU A 230 -16.29 16.93 0.26
N GLN A 231 -16.16 15.80 -0.45
CA GLN A 231 -15.40 14.63 0.01
C GLN A 231 -13.93 15.01 0.26
N LEU A 232 -13.30 15.71 -0.69
CA LEU A 232 -11.91 16.15 -0.59
C LEU A 232 -11.72 17.11 0.59
N GLY A 233 -12.57 18.14 0.71
CA GLY A 233 -12.52 19.11 1.81
C GLY A 233 -12.70 18.44 3.18
N ARG A 234 -13.66 17.51 3.30
CA ARG A 234 -13.87 16.72 4.53
C ARG A 234 -12.68 15.84 4.87
N SER A 235 -12.02 15.26 3.87
CA SER A 235 -10.83 14.42 4.07
C SER A 235 -9.62 15.19 4.60
N ILE A 236 -9.60 16.51 4.45
CA ILE A 236 -8.51 17.38 4.91
C ILE A 236 -8.89 18.04 6.24
N LEU A 237 -10.06 18.67 6.31
CA LEU A 237 -10.42 19.56 7.42
C LEU A 237 -10.82 18.80 8.68
N TYR A 238 -11.70 17.80 8.60
CA TYR A 238 -12.13 17.07 9.80
C TYR A 238 -10.99 16.41 10.58
N PRO A 239 -10.09 15.62 9.98
CA PRO A 239 -9.00 15.02 10.75
C PRO A 239 -8.03 16.06 11.32
N MET A 240 -7.85 17.20 10.66
CA MET A 240 -7.04 18.30 11.19
C MET A 240 -7.72 18.96 12.40
N ILE A 241 -9.02 19.27 12.30
CA ILE A 241 -9.82 19.84 13.40
C ILE A 241 -9.79 18.90 14.61
N ASP A 242 -10.07 17.61 14.40
CA ASP A 242 -10.04 16.59 15.47
C ASP A 242 -8.66 16.53 16.13
N SER A 243 -7.59 16.62 15.34
CA SER A 243 -6.22 16.62 15.85
C SER A 243 -5.94 17.84 16.72
N ILE A 244 -6.33 19.03 16.26
CA ILE A 244 -6.16 20.30 16.99
C ILE A 244 -6.91 20.26 18.32
N VAL A 245 -8.19 19.87 18.31
CA VAL A 245 -9.03 19.80 19.51
C VAL A 245 -8.46 18.80 20.52
N ASN A 246 -8.07 17.60 20.06
CA ASN A 246 -7.51 16.57 20.93
C ASN A 246 -6.21 17.06 21.60
N ILE A 247 -5.29 17.65 20.83
CA ILE A 247 -4.04 18.19 21.36
C ILE A 247 -4.30 19.34 22.34
N GLY A 248 -5.24 20.23 22.02
CA GLY A 248 -5.65 21.33 22.90
C GLY A 248 -6.20 20.86 24.25
N ASN A 249 -6.86 19.69 24.26
CA ASN A 249 -7.39 19.04 25.47
C ASN A 249 -6.35 18.16 26.19
N GLY A 250 -5.07 18.20 25.79
CA GLY A 250 -3.99 17.45 26.43
C GLY A 250 -3.82 16.01 25.93
N VAL A 251 -4.53 15.61 24.87
CA VAL A 251 -4.35 14.28 24.26
C VAL A 251 -3.17 14.32 23.29
N ARG A 252 -2.19 13.43 23.51
CA ARG A 252 -1.06 13.28 22.59
C ARG A 252 -1.40 12.28 21.49
N LEU A 253 -1.33 12.70 20.23
CA LEU A 253 -1.62 11.86 19.07
C LEU A 253 -0.46 10.89 18.79
N ALA A 254 -0.81 9.65 18.45
CA ALA A 254 0.10 8.64 17.93
C ALA A 254 -0.54 7.92 16.73
N ASP A 255 0.32 7.39 15.84
CA ASP A 255 -0.11 6.42 14.84
C ASP A 255 -0.14 5.04 15.49
N GLU A 256 -1.34 4.52 15.70
CA GLU A 256 -1.59 3.28 16.42
C GLU A 256 -1.78 2.15 15.42
N VAL A 257 -0.89 1.17 15.49
CA VAL A 257 -0.89 -0.01 14.64
C VAL A 257 -0.71 -1.25 15.52
N GLN A 258 -0.91 -2.43 14.95
CA GLN A 258 -0.62 -3.67 15.66
C GLN A 258 0.04 -4.69 14.73
N MET A 259 0.70 -5.66 15.33
CA MET A 259 1.27 -6.82 14.65
C MET A 259 0.82 -8.09 15.35
N ARG A 260 0.51 -9.13 14.55
CA ARG A 260 0.22 -10.48 15.04
C ARG A 260 1.33 -11.43 14.61
N LEU A 261 1.90 -12.16 15.57
CA LEU A 261 3.14 -12.93 15.40
C LEU A 261 3.12 -14.19 16.27
N SER A 262 3.85 -15.21 15.87
CA SER A 262 4.03 -16.46 16.61
C SER A 262 5.27 -16.46 17.51
N ASN A 263 6.31 -15.67 17.18
CA ASN A 263 7.57 -15.66 17.94
C ASN A 263 7.85 -14.30 18.62
N LEU A 264 7.81 -14.26 19.95
CA LEU A 264 8.10 -13.04 20.73
C LEU A 264 9.50 -12.44 20.49
N GLU A 265 10.49 -13.23 20.06
CA GLU A 265 11.80 -12.71 19.67
C GLU A 265 11.70 -11.71 18.50
N THR A 266 10.72 -11.89 17.62
CA THR A 266 10.43 -10.97 16.52
C THR A 266 10.04 -9.60 17.01
N VAL A 267 9.37 -9.48 18.15
CA VAL A 267 9.02 -8.18 18.75
C VAL A 267 10.30 -7.40 19.07
N SER A 268 11.27 -8.04 19.72
CA SER A 268 12.55 -7.42 20.08
C SER A 268 13.35 -7.03 18.84
N LYS A 269 13.42 -7.91 17.84
CA LYS A 269 14.07 -7.62 16.54
C LYS A 269 13.37 -6.49 15.79
N PHE A 270 12.04 -6.43 15.84
CA PHE A 270 11.25 -5.40 15.18
C PHE A 270 11.37 -4.03 15.85
N LYS A 271 11.42 -3.98 17.20
CA LYS A 271 11.77 -2.78 17.96
C LYS A 271 13.10 -2.17 17.49
N GLU A 272 14.14 -3.00 17.41
CA GLU A 272 15.46 -2.58 16.95
C GLU A 272 15.44 -2.12 15.48
N TYR A 273 14.70 -2.83 14.64
CA TYR A 273 14.50 -2.48 13.24
C TYR A 273 13.85 -1.09 13.09
N LEU A 274 12.79 -0.77 13.81
CA LEU A 274 12.16 0.56 13.77
C LEU A 274 13.10 1.65 14.31
N ARG A 275 13.82 1.37 15.40
CA ARG A 275 14.80 2.30 15.97
C ARG A 275 15.88 2.70 14.98
N ARG A 276 16.40 1.74 14.21
CA ARG A 276 17.39 2.00 13.13
C ARG A 276 16.85 2.84 11.99
N GLN A 277 15.53 2.87 11.80
CA GLN A 277 14.87 3.73 10.83
C GLN A 277 14.53 5.11 11.39
N GLY A 278 14.92 5.40 12.63
CA GLY A 278 14.60 6.66 13.32
C GLY A 278 13.14 6.77 13.75
N ILE A 279 12.39 5.66 13.77
CA ILE A 279 11.00 5.64 14.18
C ILE A 279 10.94 5.43 15.69
N ASP A 280 10.40 6.43 16.39
CA ASP A 280 10.15 6.39 17.83
C ASP A 280 8.78 5.72 18.09
N ALA A 281 8.80 4.56 18.74
CA ALA A 281 7.60 3.73 18.90
C ALA A 281 7.55 3.07 20.28
N ILE A 282 6.36 3.09 20.89
CA ILE A 282 6.05 2.41 22.15
C ILE A 282 5.30 1.12 21.84
N PHE A 283 5.71 0.03 22.46
CA PHE A 283 5.10 -1.29 22.28
C PHE A 283 4.36 -1.67 23.56
N SER A 284 3.17 -2.25 23.42
CA SER A 284 2.46 -2.88 24.53
C SER A 284 3.16 -4.17 24.97
N GLU A 285 2.74 -4.69 26.12
CA GLU A 285 2.95 -6.10 26.43
C GLU A 285 2.24 -6.99 25.38
N PRO A 286 2.80 -8.16 25.05
CA PRO A 286 2.15 -9.12 24.15
C PRO A 286 0.88 -9.71 24.76
N GLU A 287 -0.22 -9.68 24.00
CA GLU A 287 -1.49 -10.31 24.36
C GLU A 287 -1.61 -11.65 23.61
N VAL A 288 -1.89 -12.75 24.31
CA VAL A 288 -2.06 -14.08 23.67
C VAL A 288 -3.40 -14.15 22.95
N VAL A 289 -3.39 -14.52 21.68
CA VAL A 289 -4.57 -14.70 20.84
C VAL A 289 -4.43 -16.00 20.05
N GLY A 290 -5.09 -17.06 20.51
CA GLY A 290 -4.94 -18.40 19.96
C GLY A 290 -3.53 -18.94 20.20
N ASP A 291 -2.83 -19.31 19.13
CA ASP A 291 -1.44 -19.75 19.10
C ASP A 291 -0.46 -18.61 18.77
N GLU A 292 -0.95 -17.38 18.62
CA GLU A 292 -0.18 -16.18 18.30
C GLU A 292 -0.23 -15.14 19.42
N PHE A 293 0.52 -14.06 19.23
CA PHE A 293 0.58 -12.88 20.08
C PHE A 293 0.19 -11.65 19.27
N ILE A 294 -0.58 -10.75 19.88
CA ILE A 294 -0.82 -9.41 19.36
C ILE A 294 0.01 -8.42 20.17
N VAL A 295 0.73 -7.54 19.48
CA VAL A 295 1.45 -6.42 20.09
C VAL A 295 0.98 -5.12 19.46
N LYS A 296 0.50 -4.19 20.29
CA LYS A 296 0.07 -2.85 19.88
C LYS A 296 1.28 -1.93 19.87
N ILE A 297 1.37 -1.07 18.86
CA ILE A 297 2.50 -0.18 18.62
C ILE A 297 1.96 1.23 18.44
N LYS A 298 2.51 2.18 19.19
CA LYS A 298 2.21 3.61 19.06
C LYS A 298 3.43 4.32 18.51
N LYS A 299 3.39 4.74 17.24
CA LYS A 299 4.45 5.56 16.62
C LYS A 299 4.20 7.02 16.96
N LEU A 300 5.24 7.70 17.45
CA LEU A 300 5.13 9.05 17.98
C LEU A 300 5.40 10.10 16.89
N ASN A 301 4.40 10.92 16.58
CA ASN A 301 4.50 12.04 15.63
C ASN A 301 4.75 13.35 16.38
N LYS A 302 6.00 13.83 16.40
CA LYS A 302 6.41 14.93 17.29
C LYS A 302 5.99 16.30 16.74
N SER A 303 6.15 16.55 15.44
CA SER A 303 5.94 17.88 14.85
C SER A 303 4.50 18.35 15.00
N THR A 304 3.53 17.48 14.70
CA THR A 304 2.10 17.81 14.83
C THR A 304 1.72 18.06 16.28
N ASN A 305 2.13 17.21 17.23
CA ASN A 305 1.79 17.40 18.63
C ASN A 305 2.36 18.71 19.19
N ASP A 306 3.66 18.93 19.01
CA ASP A 306 4.37 20.01 19.71
C ASP A 306 3.99 21.39 19.14
N LYS A 307 3.97 21.53 17.81
CA LYS A 307 3.60 22.81 17.16
C LYS A 307 2.14 23.15 17.34
N THR A 308 1.24 22.16 17.28
CA THR A 308 -0.19 22.42 17.50
C THR A 308 -0.44 22.90 18.93
N LEU A 309 0.21 22.28 19.92
CA LEU A 309 0.07 22.70 21.31
C LEU A 309 0.60 24.12 21.55
N SER A 310 1.73 24.47 20.93
CA SER A 310 2.30 25.81 20.97
C SER A 310 1.34 26.86 20.38
N MET A 311 0.81 26.62 19.18
CA MET A 311 -0.18 27.50 18.55
C MET A 311 -1.49 27.58 19.35
N TRP A 312 -1.96 26.46 19.92
CA TRP A 312 -3.15 26.42 20.78
C TRP A 312 -2.98 27.28 22.05
N LYS A 313 -1.74 27.44 22.54
CA LYS A 313 -1.39 28.31 23.67
C LYS A 313 -1.15 29.78 23.26
N GLY A 314 -1.35 30.13 21.98
CA GLY A 314 -1.25 31.49 21.48
C GLY A 314 0.12 31.87 20.90
N GLU A 315 1.04 30.91 20.71
CA GLU A 315 2.25 31.18 19.93
C GLU A 315 1.91 31.40 18.45
N THR A 316 2.68 32.28 17.79
CA THR A 316 2.50 32.58 16.38
C THR A 316 3.03 31.47 15.49
N TRP A 317 2.40 31.28 14.33
CA TRP A 317 2.88 30.39 13.27
C TRP A 317 4.19 30.88 12.68
#